data_AF-A0A4R2I2V5-F1
#
_entry.id   AF-A0A4R2I2V5-F1
#
_cell.length_a   1.000
_cell.length_b   1.000
_cell.length_c   1.000
_cell.angle_alpha   90.00
_cell.angle_beta   90.00
_cell.angle_gamma   90.00
#
_symmetry.space_group_name_H-M   'P 1'
#
loop_
_entity.id
_entity.type
_entity.pdbx_description
1 polymer ?
#
loop_
_entity_poly.entity_id
_entity_poly.type
_entity_poly.pdbx_seq_one_letter_code
_entity_poly.pdbx_strand_id
1 'polypeptide(L)'
;MQPEWRPIGIVETPITNPLVKLACDAAPMRYRASLRSNSASTSRWELSVNFARGESRGAAAARALMHTLCVLASSQRFPLTIIDGKHWLDEGAPSVH
;
A
#
# COMPACT_ATOMS: atom_id res chain seq x y z
N MET A 1 7.06 13.07 -17.54
CA MET A 1 7.51 12.93 -16.14
C MET A 1 7.82 11.46 -15.91
N GLN A 2 9.04 11.13 -15.48
CA GLN A 2 9.40 9.74 -15.17
C GLN A 2 8.69 9.32 -13.86
N PRO A 3 8.20 8.08 -13.74
CA PRO A 3 7.55 7.63 -12.52
C PRO A 3 8.58 7.51 -11.38
N GLU A 4 8.23 8.04 -10.22
CA GLU A 4 9.06 7.95 -9.01
C GLU A 4 8.38 6.99 -8.03
N TRP A 5 8.69 5.71 -8.17
CA TRP A 5 8.12 4.68 -7.30
C TRP A 5 8.84 4.66 -5.96
N ARG A 6 8.13 4.96 -4.89
CA ARG A 6 8.66 4.85 -3.52
C ARG A 6 7.90 3.80 -2.73
N PRO A 7 8.60 2.90 -2.01
CA PRO A 7 7.95 1.93 -1.15
C PRO A 7 7.32 2.66 0.03
N ILE A 8 6.06 2.35 0.31
CA ILE A 8 5.33 2.96 1.42
C ILE A 8 5.20 2.03 2.62
N GLY A 9 5.20 0.71 2.38
CA GLY A 9 5.11 -0.27 3.44
C GLY A 9 4.87 -1.68 2.92
N ILE A 10 4.77 -2.63 3.85
CA ILE A 10 4.62 -4.06 3.58
C ILE A 10 3.34 -4.55 4.23
N VAL A 11 2.54 -5.27 3.44
CA VAL A 11 1.32 -5.92 3.89
C VAL A 11 1.40 -7.43 3.65
N GLU A 12 0.65 -8.18 4.43
CA GLU A 12 0.51 -9.62 4.29
C GLU A 12 -0.97 -9.97 4.21
N THR A 13 -1.30 -10.79 3.21
CA THR A 13 -2.64 -11.30 2.97
C THR A 13 -2.60 -12.81 2.81
N PRO A 14 -3.72 -13.53 2.99
CA PRO A 14 -3.81 -14.92 2.57
C PRO A 14 -3.43 -15.09 1.09
N ILE A 15 -2.78 -16.20 0.73
CA ILE A 15 -2.35 -16.45 -0.66
C ILE A 15 -3.54 -16.53 -1.64
N THR A 16 -4.71 -16.92 -1.14
CA THR A 16 -5.97 -16.98 -1.89
C THR A 16 -6.58 -15.61 -2.14
N ASN A 17 -6.01 -14.55 -1.56
CA ASN A 17 -6.60 -13.23 -1.56
C ASN A 17 -5.93 -12.29 -2.59
N PRO A 18 -6.62 -11.91 -3.68
CA PRO A 18 -6.09 -11.01 -4.70
C PRO A 18 -6.23 -9.51 -4.36
N LEU A 19 -6.70 -9.14 -3.16
CA LEU A 19 -7.05 -7.76 -2.80
C LEU A 19 -5.94 -6.74 -3.04
N VAL A 20 -4.70 -7.08 -2.68
CA VAL A 20 -3.55 -6.18 -2.89
C VAL A 20 -3.34 -5.88 -4.37
N LYS A 21 -3.43 -6.91 -5.20
CA LYS A 21 -3.30 -6.79 -6.65
C LYS A 21 -4.46 -5.98 -7.23
N LEU A 22 -5.70 -6.26 -6.82
CA LEU A 22 -6.88 -5.52 -7.25
C LEU A 22 -6.81 -4.03 -6.91
N ALA A 23 -6.37 -3.68 -5.69
CA ALA A 23 -6.26 -2.29 -5.27
C ALA A 23 -5.19 -1.54 -6.06
N CYS A 24 -4.07 -2.17 -6.40
CA CYS A 24 -3.04 -1.56 -7.23
C CYS A 24 -3.43 -1.48 -8.71
N ASP A 25 -4.05 -2.53 -9.26
CA ASP A 25 -4.49 -2.61 -10.65
C ASP A 25 -5.66 -1.65 -10.95
N ALA A 26 -6.41 -1.21 -9.93
CA ALA A 26 -7.43 -0.16 -10.07
C ALA A 26 -6.83 1.22 -10.42
N ALA A 27 -5.56 1.46 -10.08
CA ALA A 27 -4.86 2.70 -10.39
C ALA A 27 -3.35 2.46 -10.63
N PRO A 28 -2.99 1.77 -11.72
CA PRO A 28 -1.62 1.28 -11.96
C PRO A 28 -0.62 2.41 -12.25
N MET A 29 -1.12 3.61 -12.57
CA MET A 29 -0.29 4.81 -12.73
C MET A 29 0.11 5.45 -11.40
N ARG A 30 -0.57 5.08 -10.30
CA ARG A 30 -0.42 5.65 -8.96
C ARG A 30 0.12 4.65 -7.95
N TYR A 31 -0.24 3.38 -8.09
CA TYR A 31 0.04 2.32 -7.14
C TYR A 31 0.75 1.16 -7.81
N ARG A 32 1.59 0.49 -7.04
CA ARG A 32 2.29 -0.71 -7.46
C ARG A 32 2.44 -1.65 -6.28
N ALA A 33 2.18 -2.93 -6.49
CA ALA A 33 2.47 -3.97 -5.53
C ALA A 33 3.54 -4.90 -6.10
N SER A 34 4.50 -5.28 -5.25
CA SER A 34 5.54 -6.25 -5.58
C SER A 34 5.47 -7.38 -4.56
N LEU A 35 5.31 -8.61 -5.03
CA LEU A 35 5.35 -9.79 -4.16
C LEU A 35 6.78 -9.93 -3.62
N ARG A 36 6.96 -9.83 -2.30
CA ARG A 36 8.25 -9.99 -1.63
C ARG A 36 8.54 -11.44 -1.28
N SER A 37 7.55 -12.12 -0.73
CA SER A 37 7.67 -13.52 -0.35
C SER A 37 6.30 -14.18 -0.33
N ASN A 38 6.29 -15.50 -0.51
CA ASN A 38 5.10 -16.31 -0.37
C ASN A 38 5.40 -17.45 0.61
N SER A 39 4.43 -17.79 1.43
CA SER A 39 4.46 -18.92 2.35
C SER A 39 3.28 -19.85 2.05
N ALA A 40 3.18 -20.97 2.77
CA ALA A 40 2.13 -21.96 2.54
C ALA A 40 0.70 -21.39 2.67
N SER A 41 0.51 -20.27 3.39
CA SER A 41 -0.81 -19.69 3.64
C SER A 41 -0.90 -18.19 3.41
N THR A 42 0.21 -17.46 3.33
CA THR A 42 0.22 -16.00 3.21
C THR A 42 1.19 -15.51 2.14
N SER A 43 0.82 -14.39 1.50
CA SER A 43 1.62 -13.64 0.56
C SER A 43 1.98 -12.29 1.16
N ARG A 44 3.26 -11.95 1.13
CA ARG A 44 3.79 -10.67 1.59
C ARG A 44 4.04 -9.77 0.41
N TRP A 45 3.43 -8.60 0.43
CA TRP A 45 3.46 -7.62 -0.65
C TRP A 45 4.08 -6.33 -0.16
N GLU A 46 5.03 -5.80 -0.94
CA GLU A 46 5.49 -4.43 -0.79
C GLU A 46 4.62 -3.51 -1.63
N LEU A 47 4.06 -2.49 -1.00
CA LEU A 47 3.28 -1.46 -1.64
C LEU A 47 4.18 -0.28 -1.96
N SER A 48 4.06 0.23 -3.17
CA SER A 48 4.75 1.43 -3.65
C SER A 48 3.74 2.39 -4.27
N VAL A 49 4.01 3.69 -4.17
CA VAL A 49 3.21 4.73 -4.82
C VAL A 49 4.09 5.62 -5.69
N ASN A 50 3.48 6.22 -6.70
CA ASN A 50 4.17 7.10 -7.64
C ASN A 50 4.18 8.55 -7.12
N PHE A 51 5.37 9.04 -6.80
CA PHE A 51 5.65 10.39 -6.30
C PHE A 51 6.00 11.40 -7.41
N ALA A 52 5.90 11.02 -8.69
CA ALA A 52 6.23 11.91 -9.83
C ALA A 52 5.43 13.22 -9.89
N ARG A 53 4.40 13.39 -9.03
CA ARG A 53 3.59 14.61 -8.89
C ARG A 53 3.84 15.38 -7.60
N GLY A 54 4.89 15.05 -6.84
CA GLY A 54 5.29 15.70 -5.58
C GLY A 54 4.94 14.92 -4.32
N GLU A 55 5.65 15.20 -3.22
CA GLU A 55 5.57 14.47 -1.94
C GLU A 55 4.17 14.45 -1.33
N SER A 56 3.52 15.62 -1.21
CA SER A 56 2.18 15.71 -0.62
C SER A 56 1.14 14.86 -1.38
N ARG A 57 1.29 14.74 -2.71
CA ARG A 57 0.41 13.90 -3.53
C ARG A 57 0.73 12.42 -3.39
N GLY A 58 2.00 12.05 -3.23
CA GLY A 58 2.40 10.67 -2.95
C GLY A 58 1.93 10.20 -1.57
N ALA A 59 2.10 11.03 -0.54
CA ALA A 59 1.61 10.74 0.82
C ALA A 59 0.08 10.59 0.87
N ALA A 60 -0.67 11.49 0.22
CA ALA A 60 -2.13 11.35 0.10
C ALA A 60 -2.54 10.07 -0.65
N ALA A 61 -1.79 9.70 -1.70
CA ALA A 61 -2.02 8.48 -2.46
C ALA A 61 -1.75 7.23 -1.60
N ALA A 62 -0.70 7.24 -0.77
CA ALA A 62 -0.37 6.16 0.16
C ALA A 62 -1.51 5.93 1.18
N ARG A 63 -2.02 7.02 1.79
CA ARG A 63 -3.18 6.95 2.70
C ARG A 63 -4.43 6.40 2.02
N ALA A 64 -4.72 6.86 0.80
CA ALA A 64 -5.86 6.39 0.03
C ALA A 64 -5.75 4.89 -0.32
N LEU A 65 -4.56 4.42 -0.69
CA LEU A 65 -4.31 3.00 -0.97
C LEU A 65 -4.55 2.15 0.28
N MET A 66 -4.03 2.58 1.43
CA MET A 66 -4.24 1.88 2.71
C MET A 66 -5.72 1.83 3.11
N HIS A 67 -6.41 2.96 3.05
CA HIS A 67 -7.84 3.02 3.34
C HIS A 67 -8.63 2.05 2.44
N THR A 68 -8.29 2.01 1.15
CA THR A 68 -8.89 1.08 0.19
C THR A 68 -8.64 -0.37 0.58
N LEU A 69 -7.39 -0.73 0.93
CA LEU A 69 -7.04 -2.09 1.35
C LEU A 69 -7.78 -2.50 2.64
N CYS A 70 -7.85 -1.63 3.64
CA CYS A 70 -8.57 -1.90 4.89
C CYS A 70 -10.08 -2.06 4.68
N VAL A 71 -10.70 -1.19 3.87
CA VAL A 71 -12.14 -1.28 3.54
C VAL A 71 -12.43 -2.57 2.77
N LEU A 72 -11.60 -2.91 1.79
CA LEU A 72 -11.75 -4.14 1.01
C LEU A 72 -11.54 -5.40 1.86
N ALA A 73 -10.52 -5.41 2.72
CA ALA A 73 -10.26 -6.51 3.64
C ALA A 73 -11.43 -6.72 4.62
N SER A 74 -11.97 -5.63 5.16
CA SER A 74 -13.14 -5.66 6.04
C SER A 74 -14.39 -6.18 5.31
N SER A 75 -14.65 -5.68 4.10
CA SER A 75 -15.82 -6.04 3.30
C SER A 75 -15.81 -7.52 2.90
N GLN A 76 -14.62 -8.06 2.62
CA GLN A 76 -14.45 -9.46 2.21
C GLN A 76 -14.10 -10.40 3.37
N ARG A 77 -14.09 -9.89 4.62
CA ARG A 77 -13.72 -10.62 5.85
C ARG A 77 -12.37 -11.33 5.74
N PHE A 78 -11.42 -10.73 5.03
CA PHE A 78 -10.07 -11.26 4.93
C PHE A 78 -9.14 -10.58 5.94
N PRO A 79 -8.22 -11.33 6.58
CA PRO A 79 -7.18 -10.74 7.38
C PRO A 79 -6.20 -10.00 6.47
N LEU A 80 -5.97 -8.71 6.78
CA LEU A 80 -4.91 -7.90 6.21
C LEU A 80 -3.97 -7.52 7.35
N THR A 81 -2.74 -8.03 7.30
CA THR A 81 -1.72 -7.72 8.30
C THR A 81 -0.79 -6.65 7.74
N ILE A 82 -0.64 -5.58 8.51
CA ILE A 82 0.33 -4.51 8.26
C ILE A 82 1.63 -4.91 8.94
N ILE A 83 2.72 -5.06 8.18
CA ILE A 83 4.03 -5.46 8.73
C ILE A 83 4.94 -4.25 8.92
N ASP A 84 4.99 -3.38 7.92
CA ASP A 84 5.78 -2.15 7.98
C ASP A 84 4.97 -1.02 7.36
N GLY A 85 4.82 0.07 8.11
CA GLY A 85 4.09 1.26 7.69
C GLY A 85 4.90 2.54 7.84
N LYS A 86 6.24 2.45 7.73
CA LYS A 86 7.14 3.57 8.05
C LYS A 86 6.82 4.88 7.33
N HIS A 87 6.23 4.82 6.12
CA HIS A 87 5.85 6.01 5.36
C HIS A 87 4.34 6.28 5.36
N TRP A 88 3.55 5.55 6.14
CA TRP A 88 2.10 5.74 6.19
C TRP A 88 1.67 6.85 7.13
N LEU A 89 2.49 7.15 8.14
CA LEU A 89 2.18 8.09 9.21
C LEU A 89 3.11 9.31 9.26
N ASP A 90 4.26 9.29 8.57
CA ASP A 90 5.34 10.25 8.84
C ASP A 90 5.19 11.63 8.20
N GLU A 91 4.32 11.84 7.21
CA GLU A 91 4.06 13.19 6.66
C GLU A 91 2.65 13.69 6.98
N GLY A 92 2.41 13.99 8.25
CA GLY A 92 1.17 14.64 8.70
C GLY A 92 1.01 14.86 10.19
N ALA A 93 1.96 14.46 11.03
CA ALA A 93 2.05 15.09 12.34
C ALA A 93 2.73 16.45 12.14
N PRO A 94 2.07 17.60 12.36
CA PRO A 94 2.81 18.84 12.49
C PRO A 94 3.82 18.63 13.62
N SER A 95 5.10 18.78 13.32
CA SER A 95 6.12 18.99 14.34
C SER A 95 5.71 20.24 15.11
N VAL A 96 5.00 20.05 16.22
CA VAL A 96 4.80 21.10 17.23
C VAL A 96 6.17 21.34 17.85
N HIS A 97 6.81 22.42 17.39
CA HIS A 97 7.84 23.13 18.15
C HIS A 97 7.16 24.03 19.17
#